data_AF-A0A7J2INK9-F1
#
_entry.id   AF-A0A7J2INK9-F1
#
_cell.length_a   1.000
_cell.length_b   1.000
_cell.length_c   1.000
_cell.angle_alpha   90.00
_cell.angle_beta   90.00
_cell.angle_gamma   90.00
#
_symmetry.space_group_name_H-M   'P 1'
#
loop_
_entity.id
_entity.type
_entity.pdbx_description
1 polymer ?
#
loop_
_entity_poly.entity_id
_entity_poly.type
_entity_poly.pdbx_seq_one_letter_code
_entity_poly.pdbx_strand_id
1 'polypeptide(L)'
;EKKIAIILYNYPPGEENLGKVAYLDAFESLAKLLKAMKERGYKITSTPTGKELKDMLISNGIVNSGEWVLTTENVEKIPKITVEEYIKWLKNTPNNAVNKVVKEWGPPPGQIMTYKNSILIPGILLGNVFIGLQPSRGVHEDPTKIYHDKDLPPHHQYIAFYKWIKHEFKADAIIHFGTHGTLEFLPGKEIGLSSECFPDILVDDLPNIYIYHAVNSSESSIAKRRSYAVIVNHASPPFTISDLHSDFHEIERLIMEYFDIKQYDKDKSEKIAKKIVEKAKKYNLGETIEEIYDRLQEYKRSLIPRGLHILGNVLSPNDTLNYLVFLSRYDRGRIKSIYRILCEARGLNYDEILANPHKRDSNGKLYSEILLEIEKEVKEIIKRYIIENKPVNILGLKVNKRELEEAISFLRGIYERILKSDEVSSVLNALEGKFIQPGPGGDFIRTPEIFPTGRNTYQLDPTNIPTEIAMERGEKIAEEYLEKFYKKYGRYPKTVSVVLWAFETMKTGGETVAAIFRLLGVKPVWKSIYIRDLEVIPISKLNRPRIDVVVTICGIFRDTFYNIVELLDKAFRKVASLDEPPELNYIKANVMEASKEYGEESLFRIFGPPEGQYATSLTSLIE
;
A
#
# COMPACT_ATOMS: atom_id res chain seq x y z
N GLU A 1 -0.40 -9.82 -35.41
CA GLU A 1 0.99 -10.32 -35.54
C GLU A 1 1.86 -10.02 -34.32
N LYS A 2 1.46 -9.06 -33.46
CA LYS A 2 2.18 -8.71 -32.23
C LYS A 2 2.54 -9.91 -31.35
N LYS A 3 3.76 -9.91 -30.83
CA LYS A 3 4.28 -10.85 -29.84
C LYS A 3 4.38 -10.17 -28.47
N ILE A 4 3.71 -10.74 -27.47
CA ILE A 4 3.60 -10.12 -26.14
C ILE A 4 4.24 -11.04 -25.11
N ALA A 5 5.18 -10.52 -24.32
CA ALA A 5 5.73 -11.21 -23.17
C ALA A 5 4.98 -10.76 -21.91
N ILE A 6 4.35 -11.70 -21.20
CA ILE A 6 3.67 -11.48 -19.94
C ILE A 6 4.52 -12.08 -18.83
N ILE A 7 4.91 -11.25 -17.87
CA ILE A 7 5.83 -11.60 -16.80
C ILE A 7 5.03 -11.72 -15.50
N LEU A 8 4.99 -12.93 -14.95
CA LEU A 8 4.47 -13.25 -13.63
C LEU A 8 5.60 -13.29 -12.60
N TYR A 9 5.23 -13.27 -11.32
CA TYR A 9 6.21 -13.33 -10.22
C TYR A 9 6.15 -14.65 -9.48
N ASN A 10 7.32 -15.04 -8.97
CA ASN A 10 7.47 -16.17 -8.09
C ASN A 10 8.54 -15.82 -7.05
N TYR A 11 8.17 -14.91 -6.14
CA TYR A 11 9.02 -14.42 -5.05
C TYR A 11 8.22 -14.40 -3.72
N PRO A 12 8.71 -15.06 -2.66
CA PRO A 12 9.85 -15.99 -2.65
C PRO A 12 9.69 -17.14 -3.66
N PRO A 13 10.77 -17.75 -4.17
CA PRO A 13 10.68 -18.88 -5.09
C PRO A 13 9.95 -20.08 -4.49
N GLY A 14 9.15 -20.79 -5.29
CA GLY A 14 8.41 -21.98 -4.84
C GLY A 14 7.00 -22.08 -5.43
N GLU A 15 6.43 -23.29 -5.49
CA GLU A 15 5.10 -23.53 -6.08
C GLU A 15 3.98 -22.74 -5.37
N GLU A 16 4.13 -22.53 -4.06
CA GLU A 16 3.18 -21.85 -3.20
C GLU A 16 3.08 -20.34 -3.47
N ASN A 17 4.15 -19.73 -3.99
CA ASN A 17 4.25 -18.30 -4.25
C ASN A 17 4.10 -17.96 -5.74
N LEU A 18 3.78 -18.94 -6.59
CA LEU A 18 3.62 -18.73 -8.03
C LEU A 18 2.43 -17.80 -8.31
N GLY A 19 2.69 -16.69 -9.01
CA GLY A 19 1.68 -15.68 -9.33
C GLY A 19 1.23 -14.85 -8.13
N LYS A 20 1.98 -14.88 -7.01
CA LYS A 20 1.65 -14.11 -5.81
C LYS A 20 1.87 -12.61 -6.05
N VAL A 21 0.79 -11.85 -5.95
CA VAL A 21 0.75 -10.39 -6.14
C VAL A 21 -0.24 -9.76 -5.17
N ALA A 22 -0.08 -8.46 -4.92
CA ALA A 22 -0.94 -7.75 -3.99
C ALA A 22 -2.40 -7.68 -4.49
N TYR A 23 -3.31 -8.35 -3.76
CA TYR A 23 -4.75 -8.24 -3.89
C TYR A 23 -5.34 -8.54 -5.29
N LEU A 24 -4.63 -9.27 -6.13
CA LEU A 24 -5.06 -9.67 -7.47
C LEU A 24 -4.98 -11.19 -7.59
N ASP A 25 -6.03 -11.82 -8.13
CA ASP A 25 -5.98 -13.20 -8.58
C ASP A 25 -5.26 -13.22 -9.92
N ALA A 26 -3.94 -13.42 -9.89
CA ALA A 26 -3.10 -13.28 -11.07
C ALA A 26 -3.54 -14.23 -12.20
N PHE A 27 -3.89 -15.48 -11.87
CA PHE A 27 -4.20 -16.49 -12.86
C PHE A 27 -5.57 -16.29 -13.51
N GLU A 28 -6.62 -16.03 -12.73
CA GLU A 28 -7.94 -15.75 -13.31
C GLU A 28 -7.94 -14.42 -14.07
N SER A 29 -7.21 -13.42 -13.56
CA SER A 29 -7.01 -12.15 -14.27
C SER A 29 -6.29 -12.34 -15.61
N LEU A 30 -5.24 -13.16 -15.63
CA LEU A 30 -4.47 -13.44 -16.83
C LEU A 30 -5.29 -14.27 -17.83
N ALA A 31 -6.02 -15.29 -17.37
CA ALA A 31 -6.94 -16.06 -18.21
C ALA A 31 -7.96 -15.16 -18.92
N LYS A 32 -8.55 -14.21 -18.19
CA LYS A 32 -9.48 -13.23 -18.73
C LYS A 32 -8.81 -12.27 -19.72
N LEU A 33 -7.59 -11.81 -19.43
CA LEU A 33 -6.82 -10.98 -20.37
C LEU A 33 -6.49 -11.75 -21.65
N LEU A 34 -6.03 -13.00 -21.57
CA LEU A 34 -5.71 -13.85 -22.72
C LEU A 34 -6.94 -14.06 -23.61
N LYS A 35 -8.12 -14.29 -23.01
CA LYS A 35 -9.38 -14.39 -23.73
C LYS A 35 -9.69 -13.09 -24.48
N ALA A 36 -9.61 -11.95 -23.80
CA ALA A 36 -9.85 -10.64 -24.42
C ALA A 36 -8.83 -10.29 -25.52
N MET A 37 -7.56 -10.68 -25.34
CA MET A 37 -6.53 -10.55 -26.38
C MET A 37 -6.86 -11.43 -27.60
N LYS A 38 -7.31 -12.68 -27.39
CA LYS A 38 -7.71 -13.56 -28.50
C LYS A 38 -8.91 -12.99 -29.25
N GLU A 39 -9.92 -12.50 -28.54
CA GLU A 39 -11.09 -11.81 -29.12
C GLU A 39 -10.71 -10.53 -29.88
N ARG A 40 -9.67 -9.82 -29.42
CA ARG A 40 -9.10 -8.64 -30.10
C ARG A 40 -8.27 -9.01 -31.34
N GLY A 41 -8.00 -10.30 -31.59
CA GLY A 41 -7.28 -10.79 -32.78
C GLY A 41 -5.78 -11.10 -32.56
N TYR A 42 -5.32 -11.17 -31.31
CA TYR A 42 -3.96 -11.67 -31.04
C TYR A 42 -3.87 -13.17 -31.33
N LYS A 43 -2.73 -13.62 -31.88
CA LYS A 43 -2.48 -15.03 -32.23
C LYS A 43 -2.19 -15.83 -30.96
N ILE A 44 -3.23 -16.39 -30.34
CA ILE A 44 -3.14 -17.18 -29.10
C ILE A 44 -3.70 -18.58 -29.35
N THR A 45 -2.87 -19.61 -29.12
CA THR A 45 -3.21 -21.01 -29.40
C THR A 45 -4.32 -21.54 -28.47
N SER A 46 -4.23 -21.26 -27.17
CA SER A 46 -5.23 -21.64 -26.17
C SER A 46 -5.47 -20.53 -25.15
N THR A 47 -6.67 -20.51 -24.57
CA THR A 47 -7.06 -19.56 -23.51
C THR A 47 -7.49 -20.37 -22.28
N PRO A 48 -6.54 -20.95 -21.53
CA PRO A 48 -6.84 -21.75 -20.35
C PRO A 48 -7.54 -20.90 -19.28
N THR A 49 -8.31 -21.55 -18.41
CA THR A 49 -8.78 -20.99 -17.14
C THR A 49 -7.60 -20.67 -16.22
N GLY A 50 -7.81 -19.88 -15.16
CA GLY A 50 -6.74 -19.56 -14.22
C GLY A 50 -6.16 -20.81 -13.55
N LYS A 51 -7.03 -21.75 -13.15
CA LYS A 51 -6.60 -23.05 -12.63
C LYS A 51 -5.75 -23.83 -13.63
N GLU A 52 -6.22 -24.00 -14.86
CA GLU A 52 -5.46 -24.72 -15.91
C GLU A 52 -4.12 -24.05 -16.18
N LEU A 53 -4.06 -22.72 -16.19
CA LEU A 53 -2.82 -21.98 -16.38
C LEU A 53 -1.81 -22.24 -15.25
N LYS A 54 -2.27 -22.23 -14.00
CA LYS A 54 -1.44 -22.57 -12.83
C LYS A 54 -0.94 -24.02 -12.93
N ASP A 55 -1.84 -24.96 -13.21
CA ASP A 55 -1.51 -26.38 -13.33
C ASP A 55 -0.52 -26.64 -14.47
N MET A 56 -0.64 -25.90 -15.60
CA MET A 56 0.32 -25.95 -16.71
C MET A 56 1.72 -25.48 -16.29
N LEU A 57 1.84 -24.42 -15.49
CA LEU A 57 3.16 -23.96 -15.03
C LEU A 57 3.79 -24.97 -14.08
N ILE A 58 3.04 -25.44 -13.07
CA ILE A 58 3.55 -26.38 -12.06
C ILE A 58 3.93 -27.72 -12.68
N SER A 59 3.05 -28.32 -13.49
CA SER A 59 3.31 -29.64 -14.11
C SER A 59 4.51 -29.66 -15.06
N ASN A 60 4.83 -28.53 -15.70
CA ASN A 60 6.03 -28.36 -16.53
C ASN A 60 7.26 -27.91 -15.73
N GLY A 61 7.19 -27.83 -14.40
CA GLY A 61 8.27 -27.41 -13.53
C GLY A 61 8.67 -25.94 -13.70
N ILE A 62 7.76 -25.09 -14.18
CA ILE A 62 8.01 -23.67 -14.40
C ILE A 62 7.84 -22.94 -13.06
N VAL A 63 8.94 -22.90 -12.32
CA VAL A 63 9.12 -22.20 -11.03
C VAL A 63 10.54 -21.63 -10.96
N ASN A 64 10.77 -20.64 -10.10
CA ASN A 64 12.11 -20.08 -9.86
C ASN A 64 12.96 -20.94 -8.91
N SER A 65 12.88 -22.27 -9.01
CA SER A 65 13.69 -23.19 -8.18
C SER A 65 14.11 -24.39 -9.01
N GLY A 66 15.43 -24.63 -9.08
CA GLY A 66 16.01 -25.68 -9.89
C GLY A 66 16.22 -27.01 -9.17
N GLU A 67 16.28 -27.02 -7.84
CA GLU A 67 16.77 -28.18 -7.08
C GLU A 67 15.75 -29.30 -6.88
N TRP A 68 14.46 -28.97 -6.74
CA TRP A 68 13.45 -29.93 -6.27
C TRP A 68 12.29 -30.20 -7.24
N VAL A 69 12.12 -29.38 -8.27
CA VAL A 69 10.91 -29.36 -9.11
C VAL A 69 11.20 -29.75 -10.58
N LEU A 70 12.44 -29.62 -11.03
CA LEU A 70 12.82 -29.81 -12.42
C LEU A 70 13.24 -31.26 -12.72
N THR A 71 12.37 -32.02 -13.39
CA THR A 71 12.75 -33.31 -13.98
C THR A 71 13.49 -33.11 -15.29
N THR A 72 14.37 -34.04 -15.69
CA THR A 72 15.10 -33.97 -16.97
C THR A 72 14.16 -33.78 -18.17
N GLU A 73 12.97 -34.41 -18.15
CA GLU A 73 11.97 -34.26 -19.21
C GLU A 73 11.39 -32.83 -19.25
N ASN A 74 11.07 -32.25 -18.10
CA ASN A 74 10.53 -30.89 -18.01
C ASN A 74 11.56 -29.83 -18.40
N VAL A 75 12.81 -29.99 -17.96
CA VAL A 75 13.92 -29.10 -18.32
C VAL A 75 14.16 -29.07 -19.82
N GLU A 76 13.96 -30.19 -20.51
CA GLU A 76 14.12 -30.22 -21.96
C GLU A 76 13.05 -29.41 -22.70
N LYS A 77 11.85 -29.24 -22.11
CA LYS A 77 10.71 -28.48 -22.66
C LYS A 77 10.77 -26.98 -22.36
N ILE A 78 11.48 -26.57 -21.30
CA ILE A 78 11.61 -25.16 -20.90
C ILE A 78 12.43 -24.39 -21.94
N PRO A 79 11.98 -23.18 -22.37
CA PRO A 79 12.78 -22.30 -23.21
C PRO A 79 14.17 -22.07 -22.60
N LYS A 80 15.21 -22.07 -23.42
CA LYS A 80 16.60 -21.98 -22.96
C LYS A 80 17.48 -21.28 -23.98
N ILE A 81 18.60 -20.74 -23.51
CA ILE A 81 19.61 -20.11 -24.34
C ILE A 81 20.97 -20.75 -24.10
N THR A 82 21.74 -20.98 -25.16
CA THR A 82 23.09 -21.53 -25.00
C THR A 82 24.04 -20.49 -24.43
N VAL A 83 25.09 -20.97 -23.76
CA VAL A 83 26.13 -20.08 -23.21
C VAL A 83 26.81 -19.26 -24.31
N GLU A 84 27.03 -19.82 -25.50
CA GLU A 84 27.67 -19.07 -26.59
C GLU A 84 26.82 -17.88 -27.04
N GLU A 85 25.50 -18.06 -27.16
CA GLU A 85 24.60 -16.99 -27.58
C GLU A 85 24.43 -15.95 -26.48
N TYR A 86 24.31 -16.37 -25.22
CA TYR A 86 24.27 -15.45 -24.09
C TYR A 86 25.54 -14.58 -24.00
N ILE A 87 26.73 -15.16 -24.23
CA ILE A 87 27.98 -14.41 -24.27
C ILE A 87 27.98 -13.36 -25.39
N LYS A 88 27.36 -13.63 -26.54
CA LYS A 88 27.23 -12.62 -27.60
C LYS A 88 26.38 -11.43 -27.14
N TRP A 89 25.29 -11.68 -26.40
CA TRP A 89 24.47 -10.59 -25.85
C TRP A 89 25.22 -9.79 -24.77
N LEU A 90 26.04 -10.45 -23.96
CA LEU A 90 26.88 -9.76 -22.97
C LEU A 90 27.91 -8.82 -23.60
N LYS A 91 28.43 -9.13 -24.80
CA LYS A 91 29.35 -8.23 -25.52
C LYS A 91 28.74 -6.88 -25.88
N ASN A 92 27.41 -6.83 -26.01
CA ASN A 92 26.66 -5.59 -26.28
C ASN A 92 26.11 -4.95 -25.00
N THR A 93 26.40 -5.53 -23.83
CA THR A 93 26.07 -4.95 -22.52
C THR A 93 27.26 -4.15 -22.01
N PRO A 94 27.07 -3.02 -21.32
CA PRO A 94 28.19 -2.23 -20.82
C PRO A 94 29.14 -3.03 -19.92
N ASN A 95 30.45 -2.87 -20.16
CA ASN A 95 31.49 -3.66 -19.50
C ASN A 95 31.44 -3.54 -17.97
N ASN A 96 31.11 -2.37 -17.43
CA ASN A 96 31.03 -2.18 -15.98
C ASN A 96 29.88 -3.01 -15.38
N ALA A 97 28.69 -2.98 -15.99
CA ALA A 97 27.58 -3.84 -15.59
C ALA A 97 27.93 -5.33 -15.67
N VAL A 98 28.56 -5.79 -16.77
CA VAL A 98 29.01 -7.19 -16.91
C VAL A 98 30.04 -7.55 -15.84
N ASN A 99 31.03 -6.69 -15.58
CA ASN A 99 32.05 -6.93 -14.57
C ASN A 99 31.46 -7.05 -13.17
N LYS A 100 30.45 -6.24 -12.82
CA LYS A 100 29.72 -6.36 -11.55
C LYS A 100 29.05 -7.72 -11.42
N VAL A 101 28.35 -8.15 -12.47
CA VAL A 101 27.67 -9.46 -12.51
C VAL A 101 28.68 -10.59 -12.36
N VAL A 102 29.78 -10.56 -13.12
CA VAL A 102 30.79 -11.62 -13.09
C VAL A 102 31.53 -11.68 -11.76
N LYS A 103 31.81 -10.52 -11.16
CA LYS A 103 32.42 -10.43 -9.83
C LYS A 103 31.55 -11.11 -8.78
N GLU A 104 30.24 -10.95 -8.88
CA GLU A 104 29.31 -11.41 -7.85
C GLU A 104 28.81 -12.85 -8.06
N TRP A 105 28.56 -13.22 -9.32
CA TRP A 105 27.89 -14.46 -9.72
C TRP A 105 28.80 -15.43 -10.49
N GLY A 106 30.08 -15.09 -10.65
CA GLY A 106 31.06 -15.88 -11.41
C GLY A 106 30.94 -15.69 -12.93
N PRO A 107 31.70 -16.45 -13.73
CA PRO A 107 31.61 -16.36 -15.19
C PRO A 107 30.26 -16.91 -15.71
N PRO A 108 29.79 -16.47 -16.89
CA PRO A 108 28.63 -17.07 -17.56
C PRO A 108 28.78 -18.59 -17.71
N PRO A 109 27.71 -19.40 -17.51
CA PRO A 109 26.32 -19.00 -17.24
C PRO A 109 25.97 -18.73 -15.76
N GLY A 110 26.94 -18.78 -14.84
CA GLY A 110 26.67 -18.90 -13.40
C GLY A 110 26.14 -20.29 -13.04
N GLN A 111 25.39 -20.38 -11.94
CA GLN A 111 24.84 -21.64 -11.42
C GLN A 111 23.31 -21.65 -11.29
N ILE A 112 22.68 -20.47 -11.27
CA ILE A 112 21.23 -20.34 -11.06
C ILE A 112 20.50 -20.70 -12.35
N MET A 113 19.62 -21.71 -12.27
CA MET A 113 18.75 -22.16 -13.37
C MET A 113 19.54 -22.48 -14.65
N THR A 114 20.68 -23.13 -14.49
CA THR A 114 21.53 -23.60 -15.59
C THR A 114 21.35 -25.09 -15.80
N TYR A 115 21.34 -25.53 -17.06
CA TYR A 115 21.29 -26.94 -17.42
C TYR A 115 22.21 -27.23 -18.60
N LYS A 116 23.16 -28.15 -18.43
CA LYS A 116 24.23 -28.41 -19.41
C LYS A 116 24.92 -27.08 -19.77
N ASN A 117 25.13 -26.80 -21.06
CA ASN A 117 25.71 -25.55 -21.54
C ASN A 117 24.63 -24.50 -21.89
N SER A 118 23.60 -24.36 -21.06
CA SER A 118 22.45 -23.49 -21.32
C SER A 118 21.87 -22.88 -20.04
N ILE A 119 21.23 -21.73 -20.19
CA ILE A 119 20.48 -21.02 -19.16
C ILE A 119 18.99 -21.22 -19.44
N LEU A 120 18.23 -21.62 -18.41
CA LEU A 120 16.80 -21.86 -18.49
C LEU A 120 15.99 -20.56 -18.34
N ILE A 121 14.93 -20.45 -19.13
CA ILE A 121 14.01 -19.30 -19.20
C ILE A 121 12.60 -19.84 -18.87
N PRO A 122 12.24 -19.96 -17.59
CA PRO A 122 10.97 -20.57 -17.17
C PRO A 122 9.77 -19.81 -17.75
N GLY A 123 8.98 -20.50 -18.55
CA GLY A 123 7.76 -19.95 -19.14
C GLY A 123 7.15 -20.86 -20.20
N ILE A 124 5.95 -20.49 -20.65
CA ILE A 124 5.21 -21.20 -21.69
C ILE A 124 4.92 -20.27 -22.88
N LEU A 125 4.75 -20.88 -24.06
CA LEU A 125 4.36 -20.20 -25.29
C LEU A 125 2.92 -20.58 -25.68
N LEU A 126 2.06 -19.58 -25.81
CA LEU A 126 0.69 -19.69 -26.30
C LEU A 126 0.56 -18.91 -27.62
N GLY A 127 1.16 -19.45 -28.68
CA GLY A 127 1.25 -18.77 -29.98
C GLY A 127 2.23 -17.60 -29.94
N ASN A 128 1.72 -16.38 -30.13
CA ASN A 128 2.51 -15.14 -30.04
C ASN A 128 2.53 -14.54 -28.62
N VAL A 129 2.09 -15.29 -27.59
CA VAL A 129 2.18 -14.83 -26.20
C VAL A 129 3.14 -15.73 -25.44
N PHE A 130 4.14 -15.13 -24.82
CA PHE A 130 5.01 -15.79 -23.85
C PHE A 130 4.53 -15.45 -22.45
N ILE A 131 4.39 -16.45 -21.58
CA ILE A 131 4.08 -16.26 -20.16
C ILE A 131 5.27 -16.79 -19.39
N GLY A 132 6.09 -15.89 -18.86
CA GLY A 132 7.34 -16.20 -18.16
C GLY A 132 7.30 -15.80 -16.70
N LEU A 133 8.21 -16.38 -15.91
CA LEU A 133 8.44 -15.97 -14.52
C LEU A 133 9.62 -15.03 -14.47
N GLN A 134 9.44 -13.86 -13.86
CA GLN A 134 10.58 -12.98 -13.55
C GLN A 134 11.55 -13.76 -12.67
N PRO A 135 12.84 -13.87 -13.05
CA PRO A 135 13.82 -14.59 -12.24
C PRO A 135 13.93 -14.04 -10.82
N SER A 136 14.35 -14.90 -9.88
CA SER A 136 14.58 -14.52 -8.49
C SER A 136 15.71 -13.48 -8.39
N ARG A 137 15.93 -12.91 -7.19
CA ARG A 137 17.07 -12.00 -6.98
C ARG A 137 18.38 -12.73 -6.67
N GLY A 138 18.36 -14.06 -6.54
CA GLY A 138 19.52 -14.88 -6.19
C GLY A 138 19.79 -14.97 -4.67
N VAL A 139 19.01 -14.28 -3.83
CA VAL A 139 19.19 -14.27 -2.37
C VAL A 139 18.72 -15.54 -1.68
N HIS A 140 17.77 -16.27 -2.28
CA HIS A 140 17.29 -17.54 -1.72
C HIS A 140 18.21 -18.70 -2.12
N GLU A 141 18.83 -18.60 -3.29
CA GLU A 141 19.81 -19.53 -3.82
C GLU A 141 21.17 -19.38 -3.14
N ASP A 142 21.54 -18.16 -2.73
CA ASP A 142 22.71 -17.88 -1.89
C ASP A 142 22.38 -16.90 -0.74
N PRO A 143 21.94 -17.41 0.42
CA PRO A 143 21.59 -16.58 1.58
C PRO A 143 22.74 -15.73 2.13
N THR A 144 24.00 -16.08 1.83
CA THR A 144 25.16 -15.30 2.30
C THR A 144 25.18 -13.90 1.68
N LYS A 145 24.55 -13.72 0.51
CA LYS A 145 24.44 -12.44 -0.18
C LYS A 145 23.66 -11.40 0.60
N ILE A 146 22.70 -11.81 1.44
CA ILE A 146 21.91 -10.91 2.29
C ILE A 146 22.81 -10.19 3.32
N TYR A 147 23.87 -10.85 3.78
CA TYR A 147 24.79 -10.30 4.78
C TYR A 147 25.86 -9.38 4.16
N HIS A 148 26.25 -9.63 2.90
CA HIS A 148 27.47 -9.06 2.34
C HIS A 148 27.27 -8.02 1.24
N ASP A 149 26.19 -8.06 0.45
CA ASP A 149 26.05 -7.15 -0.69
C ASP A 149 24.69 -6.44 -0.73
N LYS A 150 24.75 -5.13 -0.49
CA LYS A 150 23.58 -4.25 -0.51
C LYS A 150 23.28 -3.71 -1.92
N ASP A 151 24.18 -3.89 -2.89
CA ASP A 151 24.07 -3.45 -4.29
C ASP A 151 24.04 -4.64 -5.27
N LEU A 152 23.46 -5.76 -4.83
CA LEU A 152 23.49 -7.04 -5.53
C LEU A 152 23.04 -6.91 -7.00
N PRO A 153 23.93 -7.07 -8.00
CA PRO A 153 23.53 -7.05 -9.41
C PRO A 153 22.61 -8.23 -9.76
N PRO A 154 21.79 -8.14 -10.82
CA PRO A 154 21.07 -9.31 -11.33
C PRO A 154 22.06 -10.43 -11.72
N HIS A 155 21.70 -11.68 -11.46
CA HIS A 155 22.48 -12.84 -11.89
C HIS A 155 22.30 -13.11 -13.39
N HIS A 156 23.11 -14.02 -13.93
CA HIS A 156 23.15 -14.32 -15.36
C HIS A 156 21.79 -14.71 -15.97
N GLN A 157 21.01 -15.56 -15.29
CA GLN A 157 19.69 -15.96 -15.75
C GLN A 157 18.70 -14.78 -15.80
N TYR A 158 18.76 -13.83 -14.86
CA TYR A 158 17.93 -12.62 -14.90
C TYR A 158 18.21 -11.80 -16.17
N ILE A 159 19.49 -11.61 -16.51
CA ILE A 159 19.89 -10.90 -17.73
C ILE A 159 19.47 -11.68 -18.98
N ALA A 160 19.72 -12.99 -18.98
CA ALA A 160 19.37 -13.86 -20.09
C ALA A 160 17.86 -13.87 -20.36
N PHE A 161 17.02 -13.83 -19.32
CA PHE A 161 15.56 -13.79 -19.43
C PHE A 161 15.06 -12.58 -20.24
N TYR A 162 15.45 -11.37 -19.85
CA TYR A 162 15.03 -10.16 -20.56
C TYR A 162 15.64 -10.05 -21.96
N LYS A 163 16.92 -10.43 -22.12
CA LYS A 163 17.55 -10.46 -23.46
C LYS A 163 16.93 -11.52 -24.36
N TRP A 164 16.50 -12.67 -23.84
CA TRP A 164 15.77 -13.69 -24.59
C TRP A 164 14.41 -13.18 -25.06
N ILE A 165 13.66 -12.48 -24.20
CA ILE A 165 12.39 -11.83 -24.56
C ILE A 165 12.59 -10.88 -25.77
N LYS A 166 13.66 -10.07 -25.75
CA LYS A 166 13.96 -9.11 -26.81
C LYS A 166 14.50 -9.75 -28.10
N HIS A 167 15.49 -10.63 -28.00
CA HIS A 167 16.26 -11.07 -29.17
C HIS A 167 15.75 -12.38 -29.78
N GLU A 168 15.33 -13.34 -28.94
CA GLU A 168 14.91 -14.67 -29.39
C GLU A 168 13.39 -14.73 -29.59
N PHE A 169 12.62 -14.40 -28.55
CA PHE A 169 11.16 -14.33 -28.66
C PHE A 169 10.73 -13.17 -29.57
N LYS A 170 11.46 -12.04 -29.52
CA LYS A 170 11.18 -10.80 -30.28
C LYS A 170 9.84 -10.20 -29.89
N ALA A 171 9.67 -9.94 -28.59
CA ALA A 171 8.49 -9.25 -28.09
C ALA A 171 8.36 -7.84 -28.70
N ASP A 172 7.13 -7.44 -29.00
CA ASP A 172 6.78 -6.07 -29.35
C ASP A 172 6.42 -5.24 -28.10
N ALA A 173 6.06 -5.90 -27.00
CA ALA A 173 5.80 -5.28 -25.70
C ALA A 173 5.90 -6.31 -24.56
N ILE A 174 6.14 -5.80 -23.37
CA ILE A 174 6.14 -6.54 -22.11
C ILE A 174 4.92 -6.13 -21.27
N ILE A 175 4.29 -7.09 -20.60
CA ILE A 175 3.33 -6.88 -19.54
C ILE A 175 3.91 -7.42 -18.23
N HIS A 176 4.28 -6.54 -17.31
CA HIS A 176 4.53 -6.93 -15.92
C HIS A 176 3.18 -7.06 -15.19
N PHE A 177 2.88 -8.26 -14.72
CA PHE A 177 1.51 -8.64 -14.34
C PHE A 177 1.33 -8.69 -12.82
N GLY A 178 0.99 -7.53 -12.23
CA GLY A 178 0.62 -7.37 -10.82
C GLY A 178 1.69 -6.66 -9.97
N THR A 179 1.34 -6.28 -8.75
CA THR A 179 2.21 -5.54 -7.82
C THR A 179 2.94 -6.51 -6.88
N HIS A 180 4.27 -6.57 -6.85
CA HIS A 180 5.25 -5.89 -7.72
C HIS A 180 6.38 -6.85 -8.11
N GLY A 181 7.05 -6.52 -9.20
CA GLY A 181 8.30 -7.15 -9.63
C GLY A 181 9.51 -6.57 -8.93
N THR A 182 10.67 -6.99 -9.39
CA THR A 182 11.97 -6.64 -8.81
C THR A 182 12.87 -5.85 -9.77
N LEU A 183 12.45 -5.70 -11.03
CA LEU A 183 13.23 -5.09 -12.12
C LEU A 183 13.55 -3.62 -11.83
N GLU A 184 12.55 -2.86 -11.43
CA GLU A 184 12.64 -1.43 -11.12
C GLU A 184 13.47 -1.14 -9.85
N PHE A 185 13.77 -2.16 -9.06
CA PHE A 185 14.56 -2.08 -7.83
C PHE A 185 16.01 -2.57 -8.02
N LEU A 186 16.41 -2.96 -9.24
CA LEU A 186 17.78 -3.36 -9.52
C LEU A 186 18.75 -2.17 -9.38
N PRO A 187 20.05 -2.41 -9.15
CA PRO A 187 21.03 -1.33 -8.97
C PRO A 187 21.07 -0.35 -10.15
N GLY A 188 21.15 0.95 -9.83
CA GLY A 188 21.16 2.05 -10.78
C GLY A 188 20.63 3.34 -10.15
N LYS A 189 20.57 4.41 -10.97
CA LYS A 189 20.05 5.72 -10.56
C LYS A 189 18.56 5.67 -10.22
N GLU A 190 18.11 6.55 -9.32
CA GLU A 190 16.71 6.68 -8.88
C GLU A 190 15.77 7.13 -10.01
N ILE A 191 16.25 8.05 -10.86
CA ILE A 191 15.51 8.65 -11.98
C ILE A 191 16.51 9.11 -13.04
N GLY A 192 16.08 9.17 -14.31
CA GLY A 192 16.96 9.55 -15.41
C GLY A 192 18.08 8.52 -15.58
N LEU A 193 17.66 7.27 -15.83
CA LEU A 193 18.58 6.13 -15.92
C LEU A 193 19.67 6.38 -16.96
N SER A 194 20.87 5.88 -16.67
CA SER A 194 21.96 5.81 -17.64
C SER A 194 22.03 4.43 -18.27
N SER A 195 22.78 4.29 -19.36
CA SER A 195 23.08 2.99 -19.99
C SER A 195 23.71 1.95 -19.04
N GLU A 196 24.29 2.37 -17.92
CA GLU A 196 24.87 1.49 -16.89
C GLU A 196 23.85 0.97 -15.86
N CYS A 197 22.60 1.44 -15.90
CA CYS A 197 21.57 1.04 -14.94
C CYS A 197 20.93 -0.28 -15.38
N PHE A 198 20.88 -1.28 -14.50
CA PHE A 198 20.31 -2.58 -14.86
C PHE A 198 18.86 -2.53 -15.36
N PRO A 199 17.95 -1.72 -14.78
CA PRO A 199 16.60 -1.62 -15.32
C PRO A 199 16.56 -1.13 -16.78
N ASP A 200 17.44 -0.18 -17.15
CA ASP A 200 17.59 0.34 -18.51
C ASP A 200 18.15 -0.73 -19.46
N ILE A 201 19.20 -1.43 -19.04
CA ILE A 201 19.84 -2.51 -19.81
C ILE A 201 18.86 -3.65 -20.15
N LEU A 202 17.93 -3.93 -19.24
CA LEU A 202 17.03 -5.09 -19.30
C LEU A 202 15.69 -4.79 -19.98
N VAL A 203 15.04 -3.67 -19.65
CA VAL A 203 13.83 -3.23 -20.38
C VAL A 203 14.20 -2.79 -21.79
N ASP A 204 15.33 -2.09 -21.93
CA ASP A 204 15.84 -1.59 -23.20
C ASP A 204 14.76 -0.70 -23.87
N ASP A 205 14.55 -0.84 -25.17
CA ASP A 205 13.53 -0.13 -25.95
C ASP A 205 12.13 -0.76 -25.94
N LEU A 206 11.86 -1.80 -25.13
CA LEU A 206 10.57 -2.49 -25.15
C LEU A 206 9.49 -1.68 -24.39
N PRO A 207 8.31 -1.43 -25.00
CA PRO A 207 7.17 -0.89 -24.29
C PRO A 207 6.80 -1.76 -23.09
N ASN A 208 6.83 -1.19 -21.89
CA ASN A 208 6.53 -1.87 -20.64
C ASN A 208 5.15 -1.45 -20.11
N ILE A 209 4.14 -2.31 -20.27
CA ILE A 209 2.83 -2.15 -19.63
C ILE A 209 2.89 -2.83 -18.27
N TYR A 210 2.40 -2.17 -17.23
CA TYR A 210 2.51 -2.69 -15.87
C TYR A 210 1.17 -2.60 -15.16
N ILE A 211 0.61 -3.77 -14.82
CA ILE A 211 -0.63 -3.87 -14.06
C ILE A 211 -0.30 -3.68 -12.58
N TYR A 212 -0.89 -2.65 -11.96
CA TYR A 212 -0.53 -2.24 -10.61
C TYR A 212 -1.77 -2.00 -9.75
N HIS A 213 -1.71 -2.34 -8.46
CA HIS A 213 -2.79 -2.04 -7.52
C HIS A 213 -2.89 -0.53 -7.31
N ALA A 214 -4.07 0.05 -7.52
CA ALA A 214 -4.24 1.51 -7.47
C ALA A 214 -3.86 2.14 -6.11
N VAL A 215 -3.84 1.33 -5.05
CA VAL A 215 -3.43 1.76 -3.70
C VAL A 215 -1.93 1.97 -3.61
N ASN A 216 -1.13 1.24 -4.39
CA ASN A 216 0.34 1.28 -4.35
C ASN A 216 0.92 2.29 -5.34
N SER A 217 0.52 3.56 -5.16
CA SER A 217 0.97 4.67 -5.98
C SER A 217 2.46 4.99 -5.79
N SER A 218 3.01 4.76 -4.59
CA SER A 218 4.43 4.97 -4.25
C SER A 218 5.37 4.18 -5.17
N GLU A 219 5.19 2.86 -5.21
CA GLU A 219 6.07 1.99 -5.97
C GLU A 219 5.76 2.02 -7.47
N SER A 220 4.49 2.21 -7.86
CA SER A 220 4.16 2.39 -9.28
C SER A 220 4.93 3.55 -9.91
N SER A 221 5.29 4.58 -9.14
CA SER A 221 6.14 5.66 -9.66
C SER A 221 7.60 5.29 -9.80
N ILE A 222 8.11 4.35 -8.99
CA ILE A 222 9.43 3.76 -9.21
C ILE A 222 9.41 2.99 -10.52
N ALA A 223 8.41 2.12 -10.74
CA ALA A 223 8.26 1.42 -12.01
C ALA A 223 8.18 2.39 -13.21
N LYS A 224 7.43 3.49 -13.12
CA LYS A 224 7.38 4.52 -14.18
C LYS A 224 8.75 5.15 -14.45
N ARG A 225 9.49 5.51 -13.40
CA ARG A 225 10.77 6.22 -13.49
C ARG A 225 11.94 5.33 -13.85
N ARG A 226 11.90 4.06 -13.43
CA ARG A 226 13.02 3.11 -13.48
C ARG A 226 12.78 1.92 -14.40
N SER A 227 11.58 1.70 -14.94
CA SER A 227 11.36 0.64 -15.94
C SER A 227 10.48 1.11 -17.10
N TYR A 228 10.37 2.43 -17.30
CA TYR A 228 9.61 3.07 -18.37
C TYR A 228 8.14 2.62 -18.44
N ALA A 229 7.59 2.24 -17.29
CA ALA A 229 6.30 1.58 -17.22
C ALA A 229 5.13 2.53 -17.55
N VAL A 230 4.23 2.07 -18.43
CA VAL A 230 2.86 2.58 -18.52
C VAL A 230 2.01 1.80 -17.53
N ILE A 231 1.59 2.46 -16.46
CA ILE A 231 0.77 1.82 -15.44
C ILE A 231 -0.66 1.63 -15.98
N VAL A 232 -1.24 0.46 -15.74
CA VAL A 232 -2.68 0.24 -15.83
C VAL A 232 -3.14 -0.20 -14.45
N ASN A 233 -3.81 0.71 -13.73
CA ASN A 233 -4.20 0.39 -12.36
C ASN A 233 -5.42 -0.52 -12.28
N HIS A 234 -5.48 -1.33 -11.22
CA HIS A 234 -6.64 -2.15 -10.90
C HIS A 234 -7.24 -1.84 -9.53
N ALA A 235 -8.51 -2.20 -9.36
CA ALA A 235 -9.27 -2.02 -8.14
C ALA A 235 -8.75 -2.91 -6.99
N SER A 236 -9.09 -2.52 -5.76
CA SER A 236 -9.05 -3.43 -4.62
C SER A 236 -10.15 -4.48 -4.73
N PRO A 237 -9.97 -5.65 -4.08
CA PRO A 237 -11.05 -6.58 -3.84
C PRO A 237 -12.21 -5.89 -3.11
N PRO A 238 -13.43 -6.46 -3.19
CA PRO A 238 -14.55 -5.98 -2.38
C PRO A 238 -14.19 -5.87 -0.90
N PHE A 239 -14.62 -4.80 -0.24
CA PHE A 239 -14.48 -4.68 1.20
C PHE A 239 -15.67 -5.31 1.93
N THR A 240 -15.41 -5.86 3.11
CA THR A 240 -16.42 -6.29 4.08
C THR A 240 -16.05 -5.77 5.47
N ILE A 241 -16.95 -5.92 6.44
CA ILE A 241 -16.61 -5.76 7.85
C ILE A 241 -15.92 -7.02 8.38
N SER A 242 -15.02 -6.86 9.35
CA SER A 242 -14.37 -7.99 10.04
C SER A 242 -15.37 -8.83 10.84
N ASP A 243 -16.35 -8.19 11.46
CA ASP A 243 -17.26 -8.77 12.45
C ASP A 243 -16.51 -9.46 13.62
N LEU A 244 -17.25 -10.02 14.59
CA LEU A 244 -16.68 -10.81 15.68
C LEU A 244 -16.70 -12.30 15.37
N HIS A 245 -15.73 -13.03 15.93
CA HIS A 245 -15.65 -14.49 15.85
C HIS A 245 -15.23 -15.07 17.20
N SER A 246 -15.55 -16.34 17.42
CA SER A 246 -15.09 -17.15 18.56
C SER A 246 -15.25 -16.42 19.91
N ASP A 247 -14.18 -16.31 20.70
CA ASP A 247 -14.18 -15.70 22.03
C ASP A 247 -14.71 -14.26 22.03
N PHE A 248 -14.53 -13.48 20.96
CA PHE A 248 -15.03 -12.11 20.91
C PHE A 248 -16.56 -12.05 20.90
N HIS A 249 -17.22 -13.00 20.24
CA HIS A 249 -18.68 -13.09 20.28
C HIS A 249 -19.19 -13.47 21.66
N GLU A 250 -18.49 -14.37 22.35
CA GLU A 250 -18.83 -14.74 23.72
C GLU A 250 -18.63 -13.57 24.70
N ILE A 251 -17.54 -12.82 24.56
CA ILE A 251 -17.28 -11.62 25.36
C ILE A 251 -18.38 -10.58 25.12
N GLU A 252 -18.78 -10.32 23.86
CA GLU A 252 -19.89 -9.40 23.56
C GLU A 252 -21.19 -9.87 24.20
N ARG A 253 -21.52 -11.17 24.11
CA ARG A 253 -22.70 -11.74 24.77
C ARG A 253 -22.70 -11.50 26.28
N LEU A 254 -21.57 -11.74 26.94
CA LEU A 254 -21.41 -11.51 28.39
C LEU A 254 -21.55 -10.02 28.73
N ILE A 255 -21.06 -9.12 27.88
CA ILE A 255 -21.22 -7.66 28.06
C ILE A 255 -22.68 -7.25 27.95
N MET A 256 -23.44 -7.81 26.99
CA MET A 256 -24.89 -7.56 26.91
C MET A 256 -25.60 -8.06 28.17
N GLU A 257 -25.24 -9.25 28.65
CA GLU A 257 -25.75 -9.80 29.91
C GLU A 257 -25.40 -8.91 31.12
N TYR A 258 -24.18 -8.35 31.15
CA TYR A 258 -23.75 -7.38 32.16
C TYR A 258 -24.61 -6.12 32.14
N PHE A 259 -24.84 -5.51 30.97
CA PHE A 259 -25.62 -4.28 30.87
C PHE A 259 -27.10 -4.46 31.23
N ASP A 260 -27.65 -5.66 31.02
CA ASP A 260 -29.01 -5.99 31.46
C ASP A 260 -29.07 -6.15 32.98
N ILE A 261 -28.23 -7.02 33.55
CA ILE A 261 -28.23 -7.36 34.98
C ILE A 261 -27.87 -6.16 35.87
N LYS A 262 -27.01 -5.25 35.39
CA LYS A 262 -26.63 -4.02 36.11
C LYS A 262 -27.83 -3.15 36.50
N GLN A 263 -28.98 -3.32 35.85
CA GLN A 263 -30.20 -2.56 36.14
C GLN A 263 -30.94 -3.04 37.40
N TYR A 264 -30.78 -4.30 37.81
CA TYR A 264 -31.57 -4.89 38.89
C TYR A 264 -30.80 -5.78 39.89
N ASP A 265 -29.57 -6.22 39.60
CA ASP A 265 -28.75 -7.04 40.51
C ASP A 265 -27.25 -6.67 40.41
N LYS A 266 -26.79 -5.80 41.31
CA LYS A 266 -25.42 -5.28 41.31
C LYS A 266 -24.39 -6.37 41.60
N ASP A 267 -24.64 -7.24 42.57
CA ASP A 267 -23.67 -8.27 42.99
C ASP A 267 -23.43 -9.31 41.90
N LYS A 268 -24.49 -9.68 41.16
CA LYS A 268 -24.37 -10.57 40.01
C LYS A 268 -23.67 -9.88 38.83
N SER A 269 -23.95 -8.59 38.61
CA SER A 269 -23.27 -7.81 37.56
C SER A 269 -21.75 -7.74 37.79
N GLU A 270 -21.30 -7.60 39.05
CA GLU A 270 -19.87 -7.56 39.38
C GLU A 270 -19.17 -8.90 39.15
N LYS A 271 -19.85 -10.03 39.38
CA LYS A 271 -19.33 -11.37 39.06
C LYS A 271 -19.15 -11.56 37.55
N ILE A 272 -20.08 -11.07 36.75
CA ILE A 272 -19.99 -11.13 35.29
C ILE A 272 -18.89 -10.19 34.77
N ALA A 273 -18.77 -8.99 35.33
CA ALA A 273 -17.71 -8.05 34.98
C ALA A 273 -16.31 -8.67 35.17
N LYS A 274 -16.07 -9.35 36.30
CA LYS A 274 -14.80 -10.06 36.54
C LYS A 274 -14.51 -11.11 35.47
N LYS A 275 -15.51 -11.91 35.07
CA LYS A 275 -15.38 -12.91 34.00
C LYS A 275 -15.07 -12.28 32.65
N ILE A 276 -15.72 -11.16 32.31
CA ILE A 276 -15.48 -10.42 31.06
C ILE A 276 -14.04 -9.93 31.02
N VAL A 277 -13.58 -9.24 32.07
CA VAL A 277 -12.23 -8.68 32.14
C VAL A 277 -11.17 -9.79 32.10
N GLU A 278 -11.40 -10.91 32.79
CA GLU A 278 -10.50 -12.06 32.74
C GLU A 278 -10.35 -12.64 31.32
N LYS A 279 -11.46 -12.82 30.60
CA LYS A 279 -11.42 -13.26 29.20
C LYS A 279 -10.76 -12.23 28.28
N ALA A 280 -11.06 -10.96 28.49
CA ALA A 280 -10.55 -9.85 27.69
C ALA A 280 -9.03 -9.64 27.84
N LYS A 281 -8.45 -9.96 29.01
CA LYS A 281 -7.00 -9.85 29.28
C LYS A 281 -6.16 -10.67 28.30
N LYS A 282 -6.62 -11.86 27.92
CA LYS A 282 -5.94 -12.73 26.93
C LYS A 282 -5.65 -12.00 25.62
N TYR A 283 -6.53 -11.08 25.24
CA TYR A 283 -6.50 -10.34 23.98
C TYR A 283 -6.17 -8.86 24.14
N ASN A 284 -5.81 -8.42 25.36
CA ASN A 284 -5.50 -7.03 25.70
C ASN A 284 -6.58 -6.02 25.24
N LEU A 285 -7.87 -6.35 25.43
CA LEU A 285 -8.98 -5.53 24.92
C LEU A 285 -9.28 -4.28 25.76
N GLY A 286 -8.81 -4.22 27.01
CA GLY A 286 -9.07 -3.12 27.93
C GLY A 286 -9.12 -3.59 29.39
N GLU A 287 -9.22 -2.64 30.31
CA GLU A 287 -9.30 -2.91 31.76
C GLU A 287 -10.72 -2.76 32.29
N THR A 288 -11.57 -1.96 31.61
CA THR A 288 -12.97 -1.73 31.97
C THR A 288 -13.94 -2.36 30.98
N ILE A 289 -15.19 -2.60 31.39
CA ILE A 289 -16.21 -3.22 30.53
C ILE A 289 -16.54 -2.30 29.35
N GLU A 290 -16.61 -1.01 29.61
CA GLU A 290 -16.87 0.04 28.62
C GLU A 290 -15.76 0.08 27.56
N GLU A 291 -14.48 0.08 27.97
CA GLU A 291 -13.34 0.02 27.03
C GLU A 291 -13.35 -1.26 26.19
N ILE A 292 -13.61 -2.42 26.81
CA ILE A 292 -13.67 -3.70 26.11
C ILE A 292 -14.82 -3.69 25.09
N TYR A 293 -15.98 -3.19 25.48
CA TYR A 293 -17.14 -3.08 24.58
C TYR A 293 -16.84 -2.16 23.39
N ASP A 294 -16.30 -0.98 23.65
CA ASP A 294 -15.97 0.00 22.61
C ASP A 294 -14.94 -0.58 21.62
N ARG A 295 -13.94 -1.30 22.12
CA ARG A 295 -12.97 -2.01 21.28
C ARG A 295 -13.62 -3.08 20.41
N LEU A 296 -14.57 -3.85 20.95
CA LEU A 296 -15.30 -4.84 20.16
C LEU A 296 -16.18 -4.17 19.08
N GLN A 297 -16.81 -3.04 19.38
CA GLN A 297 -17.56 -2.28 18.38
C GLN A 297 -16.66 -1.68 17.30
N GLU A 298 -15.44 -1.26 17.65
CA GLU A 298 -14.41 -0.86 16.68
C GLU A 298 -14.11 -2.03 15.72
N TYR A 299 -13.80 -3.22 16.26
CA TYR A 299 -13.49 -4.41 15.46
C TYR A 299 -14.64 -4.82 14.53
N LYS A 300 -15.88 -4.79 15.00
CA LYS A 300 -17.07 -5.07 14.18
C LYS A 300 -17.21 -4.13 13.00
N ARG A 301 -16.75 -2.88 13.14
CA ARG A 301 -16.90 -1.83 12.11
C ARG A 301 -15.68 -1.73 11.19
N SER A 302 -14.55 -2.32 11.57
CA SER A 302 -13.31 -2.36 10.78
C SER A 302 -13.53 -2.99 9.41
N LEU A 303 -13.00 -2.32 8.39
CA LEU A 303 -13.11 -2.75 7.01
C LEU A 303 -11.91 -3.62 6.64
N ILE A 304 -12.17 -4.77 6.04
CA ILE A 304 -11.15 -5.69 5.52
C ILE A 304 -11.45 -6.04 4.06
N PRO A 305 -10.43 -6.23 3.20
CA PRO A 305 -10.62 -6.81 1.88
C PRO A 305 -11.14 -8.24 1.97
N ARG A 306 -12.07 -8.60 1.08
CA ARG A 306 -12.65 -9.94 0.98
C ARG A 306 -12.22 -10.60 -0.34
N GLY A 307 -11.28 -11.52 -0.24
CA GLY A 307 -10.75 -12.26 -1.38
C GLY A 307 -9.77 -11.44 -2.23
N LEU A 308 -9.72 -11.75 -3.52
CA LEU A 308 -8.82 -11.14 -4.50
C LEU A 308 -9.62 -10.47 -5.62
N HIS A 309 -9.04 -9.44 -6.22
CA HIS A 309 -9.59 -8.79 -7.41
C HIS A 309 -9.30 -9.61 -8.66
N ILE A 310 -10.19 -9.59 -9.64
CA ILE A 310 -9.95 -10.16 -10.97
C ILE A 310 -9.97 -9.02 -11.98
N LEU A 311 -8.93 -8.90 -12.79
CA LEU A 311 -8.75 -7.79 -13.72
C LEU A 311 -9.98 -7.57 -14.62
N GLY A 312 -10.46 -6.34 -14.66
CA GLY A 312 -11.65 -5.92 -15.41
C GLY A 312 -12.98 -6.45 -14.85
N ASN A 313 -13.03 -7.06 -13.66
CA ASN A 313 -14.29 -7.28 -12.96
C ASN A 313 -14.74 -5.97 -12.32
N VAL A 314 -16.01 -5.65 -12.47
CA VAL A 314 -16.66 -4.59 -11.69
C VAL A 314 -17.21 -5.23 -10.41
N LEU A 315 -17.28 -4.45 -9.33
CA LEU A 315 -17.91 -4.87 -8.08
C LEU A 315 -19.33 -5.39 -8.35
N SER A 316 -19.73 -6.46 -7.66
CA SER A 316 -21.11 -6.94 -7.72
C SER A 316 -22.09 -5.86 -7.25
N PRO A 317 -23.39 -5.92 -7.61
CA PRO A 317 -24.37 -4.95 -7.13
C PRO A 317 -24.41 -4.83 -5.60
N ASN A 318 -24.27 -5.95 -4.88
CA ASN A 318 -24.26 -5.97 -3.42
C ASN A 318 -22.94 -5.42 -2.83
N ASP A 319 -21.80 -5.78 -3.43
CA ASP A 319 -20.50 -5.23 -3.00
C ASP A 319 -20.41 -3.72 -3.28
N THR A 320 -20.98 -3.25 -4.38
CA THR A 320 -21.08 -1.83 -4.71
C THR A 320 -21.94 -1.09 -3.69
N LEU A 321 -23.10 -1.64 -3.32
CA LEU A 321 -23.94 -1.09 -2.26
C LEU A 321 -23.18 -0.99 -0.93
N ASN A 322 -22.53 -2.07 -0.51
CA ASN A 322 -21.76 -2.09 0.73
C ASN A 322 -20.62 -1.08 0.71
N TYR A 323 -19.88 -0.99 -0.40
CA TYR A 323 -18.82 -0.01 -0.57
C TYR A 323 -19.33 1.43 -0.44
N LEU A 324 -20.46 1.78 -1.07
CA LEU A 324 -21.07 3.10 -0.93
C LEU A 324 -21.54 3.38 0.51
N VAL A 325 -22.06 2.37 1.22
CA VAL A 325 -22.40 2.46 2.65
C VAL A 325 -21.15 2.72 3.50
N PHE A 326 -20.01 2.12 3.15
CA PHE A 326 -18.75 2.39 3.86
C PHE A 326 -18.22 3.79 3.57
N LEU A 327 -18.30 4.25 2.32
CA LEU A 327 -17.90 5.62 1.97
C LEU A 327 -18.75 6.68 2.68
N SER A 328 -20.03 6.40 2.93
CA SER A 328 -20.95 7.34 3.56
C SER A 328 -20.75 7.49 5.07
N ARG A 329 -19.84 6.72 5.68
CA ARG A 329 -19.42 6.85 7.09
C ARG A 329 -18.54 8.08 7.35
N TYR A 330 -17.88 8.61 6.32
CA TYR A 330 -16.84 9.63 6.48
C TYR A 330 -17.27 10.98 5.90
N ASP A 331 -16.95 12.05 6.62
CA ASP A 331 -17.04 13.42 6.08
C ASP A 331 -15.95 13.67 5.04
N ARG A 332 -16.23 14.53 4.06
CA ARG A 332 -15.32 14.85 2.95
C ARG A 332 -15.27 16.36 2.71
N GLY A 333 -14.35 17.01 3.43
CA GLY A 333 -14.27 18.47 3.42
C GLY A 333 -15.59 19.07 3.90
N ARG A 334 -16.28 19.78 3.01
CA ARG A 334 -17.61 20.36 3.30
C ARG A 334 -18.78 19.38 3.26
N ILE A 335 -18.60 18.20 2.67
CA ILE A 335 -19.67 17.22 2.48
C ILE A 335 -19.74 16.35 3.74
N LYS A 336 -20.84 16.47 4.50
CA LYS A 336 -21.08 15.63 5.68
C LYS A 336 -21.41 14.20 5.27
N SER A 337 -21.01 13.26 6.11
CA SER A 337 -21.38 11.84 6.02
C SER A 337 -22.89 11.68 6.20
N ILE A 338 -23.51 10.70 5.53
CA ILE A 338 -24.95 10.46 5.68
C ILE A 338 -25.26 10.03 7.12
N TYR A 339 -24.34 9.33 7.78
CA TYR A 339 -24.47 9.00 9.20
C TYR A 339 -24.56 10.25 10.06
N ARG A 340 -23.67 11.23 9.83
CA ARG A 340 -23.68 12.49 10.58
C ARG A 340 -24.98 13.26 10.39
N ILE A 341 -25.43 13.39 9.14
CA ILE A 341 -26.69 14.08 8.81
C ILE A 341 -27.88 13.43 9.54
N LEU A 342 -27.92 12.09 9.57
CA LEU A 342 -28.97 11.33 10.24
C LEU A 342 -28.88 11.39 11.79
N CYS A 343 -27.68 11.45 12.36
CA CYS A 343 -27.50 11.69 13.80
C CYS A 343 -27.95 13.10 14.20
N GLU A 344 -27.48 14.13 13.48
CA GLU A 344 -27.81 15.52 13.77
C GLU A 344 -29.31 15.80 13.64
N ALA A 345 -29.98 15.17 12.67
CA ALA A 345 -31.44 15.20 12.52
C ALA A 345 -32.20 14.62 13.73
N ARG A 346 -31.57 13.73 14.50
CA ARG A 346 -32.10 13.17 15.76
C ARG A 346 -31.64 13.94 16.99
N GLY A 347 -30.90 15.05 16.82
CA GLY A 347 -30.32 15.81 17.94
C GLY A 347 -29.11 15.12 18.58
N LEU A 348 -28.45 14.21 17.86
CA LEU A 348 -27.32 13.42 18.36
C LEU A 348 -26.00 13.88 17.75
N ASN A 349 -24.91 13.82 18.53
CA ASN A 349 -23.56 14.09 18.04
C ASN A 349 -22.94 12.80 17.48
N TYR A 350 -22.64 12.79 16.17
CA TYR A 350 -22.08 11.61 15.51
C TYR A 350 -20.70 11.19 16.05
N ASP A 351 -19.83 12.16 16.34
CA ASP A 351 -18.49 11.88 16.84
C ASP A 351 -18.54 11.31 18.26
N GLU A 352 -19.46 11.79 19.10
CA GLU A 352 -19.67 11.24 20.44
C GLU A 352 -20.18 9.80 20.40
N ILE A 353 -21.15 9.53 19.52
CA ILE A 353 -21.73 8.20 19.31
C ILE A 353 -20.66 7.22 18.83
N LEU A 354 -19.83 7.65 17.89
CA LEU A 354 -18.76 6.81 17.34
C LEU A 354 -17.66 6.54 18.38
N ALA A 355 -17.32 7.53 19.20
CA ALA A 355 -16.24 7.41 20.19
C ALA A 355 -16.65 6.64 21.45
N ASN A 356 -17.95 6.58 21.78
CA ASN A 356 -18.44 5.98 23.02
C ASN A 356 -19.65 5.06 22.78
N PRO A 357 -19.54 3.99 21.96
CA PRO A 357 -20.68 3.16 21.63
C PRO A 357 -21.33 2.45 22.83
N HIS A 358 -20.65 2.32 23.98
CA HIS A 358 -21.22 1.85 25.24
C HIS A 358 -22.24 2.81 25.89
N LYS A 359 -22.22 4.12 25.56
CA LYS A 359 -23.13 5.10 26.14
C LYS A 359 -24.56 4.94 25.63
N ARG A 360 -25.50 5.55 26.34
CA ARG A 360 -26.93 5.53 26.01
C ARG A 360 -27.46 6.93 25.73
N ASP A 361 -28.45 7.03 24.85
CA ASP A 361 -29.20 8.27 24.62
C ASP A 361 -30.19 8.57 25.75
N SER A 362 -30.93 9.68 25.62
CA SER A 362 -31.96 10.08 26.59
C SER A 362 -33.11 9.07 26.73
N ASN A 363 -33.29 8.18 25.76
CA ASN A 363 -34.32 7.13 25.76
C ASN A 363 -33.77 5.80 26.29
N GLY A 364 -32.53 5.78 26.78
CA GLY A 364 -31.87 4.58 27.30
C GLY A 364 -31.34 3.64 26.23
N LYS A 365 -31.30 4.04 24.96
CA LYS A 365 -30.82 3.20 23.85
C LYS A 365 -29.31 3.28 23.68
N LEU A 366 -28.63 2.17 23.43
CA LEU A 366 -27.18 2.18 23.24
C LEU A 366 -26.78 2.91 21.95
N TYR A 367 -25.68 3.65 22.01
CA TYR A 367 -25.11 4.33 20.85
C TYR A 367 -24.73 3.35 19.73
N SER A 368 -24.26 2.15 20.07
CA SER A 368 -24.04 1.05 19.12
C SER A 368 -25.32 0.61 18.39
N GLU A 369 -26.46 0.53 19.08
CA GLU A 369 -27.75 0.17 18.51
C GLU A 369 -28.26 1.28 17.56
N ILE A 370 -28.08 2.54 17.96
CA ILE A 370 -28.41 3.70 17.11
C ILE A 370 -27.59 3.66 15.82
N LEU A 371 -26.28 3.36 15.89
CA LEU A 371 -25.44 3.24 14.69
C LEU A 371 -25.91 2.14 13.73
N LEU A 372 -26.40 1.01 14.26
CA LEU A 372 -26.94 -0.08 13.45
C LEU A 372 -28.25 0.30 12.74
N GLU A 373 -29.12 1.06 13.40
CA GLU A 373 -30.35 1.57 12.78
C GLU A 373 -30.05 2.60 11.70
N ILE A 374 -29.13 3.52 11.97
CA ILE A 374 -28.67 4.49 10.99
C ILE A 374 -28.06 3.77 9.78
N GLU A 375 -27.24 2.74 9.98
CA GLU A 375 -26.67 1.98 8.87
C GLU A 375 -27.74 1.32 7.98
N LYS A 376 -28.82 0.80 8.57
CA LYS A 376 -29.97 0.25 7.81
C LYS A 376 -30.66 1.33 6.98
N GLU A 377 -30.90 2.50 7.55
CA GLU A 377 -31.49 3.64 6.83
C GLU A 377 -30.57 4.15 5.71
N VAL A 378 -29.27 4.29 5.99
CA VAL A 378 -28.26 4.67 4.99
C VAL A 378 -28.26 3.69 3.82
N LYS A 379 -28.34 2.38 4.10
CA LYS A 379 -28.39 1.34 3.07
C LYS A 379 -29.62 1.51 2.17
N GLU A 380 -30.78 1.81 2.74
CA GLU A 380 -32.01 2.06 1.99
C GLU A 380 -31.94 3.36 1.18
N ILE A 381 -31.39 4.44 1.74
CA ILE A 381 -31.17 5.72 1.05
C ILE A 381 -30.27 5.50 -0.19
N ILE A 382 -29.13 4.81 -0.02
CA ILE A 382 -28.19 4.54 -1.11
C ILE A 382 -28.85 3.67 -2.17
N LYS A 383 -29.52 2.59 -1.77
CA LYS A 383 -30.22 1.70 -2.69
C LYS A 383 -31.26 2.47 -3.52
N ARG A 384 -32.13 3.24 -2.86
CA ARG A 384 -33.24 3.95 -3.51
C ARG A 384 -32.78 5.07 -4.42
N TYR A 385 -31.88 5.94 -3.95
CA TYR A 385 -31.54 7.18 -4.65
C TYR A 385 -30.29 7.09 -5.53
N ILE A 386 -29.42 6.10 -5.32
CA ILE A 386 -28.19 5.93 -6.10
C ILE A 386 -28.32 4.74 -7.04
N ILE A 387 -28.60 3.54 -6.52
CA ILE A 387 -28.64 2.32 -7.34
C ILE A 387 -29.89 2.28 -8.21
N GLU A 388 -31.07 2.52 -7.64
CA GLU A 388 -32.34 2.56 -8.37
C GLU A 388 -32.59 3.90 -9.09
N ASN A 389 -31.68 4.87 -8.91
CA ASN A 389 -31.73 6.21 -9.51
C ASN A 389 -33.08 6.94 -9.34
N LYS A 390 -33.78 6.73 -8.23
CA LYS A 390 -35.03 7.45 -7.95
C LYS A 390 -34.76 8.91 -7.59
N PRO A 391 -35.69 9.84 -7.90
CA PRO A 391 -35.56 11.22 -7.47
C PRO A 391 -35.50 11.29 -5.95
N VAL A 392 -34.62 12.15 -5.43
CA VAL A 392 -34.46 12.37 -3.99
C VAL A 392 -35.75 12.98 -3.46
N ASN A 393 -36.54 12.16 -2.76
CA ASN A 393 -37.78 12.56 -2.13
C ASN A 393 -37.65 12.36 -0.64
N ILE A 394 -37.53 13.46 0.11
CA ILE A 394 -37.20 13.50 1.53
C ILE A 394 -38.47 13.36 2.40
N LEU A 395 -39.63 13.11 1.78
CA LEU A 395 -40.89 12.91 2.50
C LEU A 395 -40.72 11.88 3.63
N GLY A 396 -40.72 12.37 4.88
CA GLY A 396 -40.61 11.57 6.10
C GLY A 396 -39.29 11.72 6.89
N LEU A 397 -38.23 12.29 6.31
CA LEU A 397 -36.94 12.48 7.00
C LEU A 397 -36.77 13.93 7.46
N LYS A 398 -36.60 14.15 8.77
CA LYS A 398 -36.31 15.48 9.37
C LYS A 398 -34.83 15.88 9.20
N VAL A 399 -34.31 15.83 7.99
CA VAL A 399 -32.89 16.08 7.67
C VAL A 399 -32.70 17.40 6.93
N ASN A 400 -31.48 17.97 6.99
CA ASN A 400 -31.12 19.07 6.11
C ASN A 400 -31.05 18.58 4.66
N LYS A 401 -32.02 19.02 3.86
CA LYS A 401 -32.18 18.62 2.45
C LYS A 401 -30.91 18.83 1.63
N ARG A 402 -30.28 20.00 1.76
CA ARG A 402 -29.13 20.37 0.95
C ARG A 402 -27.92 19.49 1.26
N GLU A 403 -27.64 19.26 2.54
CA GLU A 403 -26.51 18.41 2.97
C GLU A 403 -26.69 16.97 2.47
N LEU A 404 -27.90 16.43 2.55
CA LEU A 404 -28.20 15.09 2.05
C LEU A 404 -28.07 15.00 0.52
N GLU A 405 -28.56 15.99 -0.22
CA GLU A 405 -28.42 16.05 -1.69
C GLU A 405 -26.95 16.12 -2.12
N GLU A 406 -26.12 16.91 -1.43
CA GLU A 406 -24.69 16.99 -1.68
C GLU A 406 -23.99 15.63 -1.45
N ALA A 407 -24.30 14.95 -0.34
CA ALA A 407 -23.76 13.62 -0.05
C ALA A 407 -24.20 12.55 -1.06
N ILE A 408 -25.48 12.54 -1.46
CA ILE A 408 -26.00 11.61 -2.47
C ILE A 408 -25.36 11.89 -3.84
N SER A 409 -25.23 13.16 -4.22
CA SER A 409 -24.60 13.55 -5.49
C SER A 409 -23.15 13.08 -5.56
N PHE A 410 -22.39 13.25 -4.48
CA PHE A 410 -21.03 12.74 -4.37
C PHE A 410 -20.97 11.22 -4.57
N LEU A 411 -21.75 10.46 -3.79
CA LEU A 411 -21.75 8.99 -3.87
C LEU A 411 -22.25 8.48 -5.23
N ARG A 412 -23.19 9.16 -5.87
CA ARG A 412 -23.64 8.85 -7.24
C ARG A 412 -22.51 9.04 -8.25
N GLY A 413 -21.74 10.12 -8.14
CA GLY A 413 -20.56 10.33 -8.98
C GLY A 413 -19.53 9.20 -8.84
N ILE A 414 -19.33 8.67 -7.63
CA ILE A 414 -18.46 7.50 -7.41
C ILE A 414 -19.07 6.23 -8.00
N TYR A 415 -20.37 5.99 -7.81
CA TYR A 415 -21.08 4.84 -8.39
C TYR A 415 -20.93 4.79 -9.91
N GLU A 416 -21.14 5.90 -10.60
CA GLU A 416 -20.96 5.99 -12.05
C GLU A 416 -19.52 5.71 -12.49
N ARG A 417 -18.53 6.17 -11.70
CA ARG A 417 -17.11 5.90 -11.97
C ARG A 417 -16.75 4.43 -11.78
N ILE A 418 -17.32 3.75 -10.78
CA ILE A 418 -17.16 2.30 -10.59
C ILE A 418 -17.64 1.57 -11.85
N LEU A 419 -18.84 1.90 -12.33
CA LEU A 419 -19.42 1.27 -13.52
C LEU A 419 -18.62 1.53 -14.81
N LYS A 420 -17.88 2.64 -14.88
CA LYS A 420 -17.02 3.00 -16.03
C LYS A 420 -15.61 2.39 -15.99
N SER A 421 -15.29 1.60 -14.96
CA SER A 421 -13.96 1.00 -14.82
C SER A 421 -13.76 -0.11 -15.86
N ASP A 422 -12.69 -0.03 -16.65
CA ASP A 422 -12.37 -1.02 -17.67
C ASP A 422 -10.85 -1.22 -17.78
N GLU A 423 -10.34 -2.12 -16.94
CA GLU A 423 -8.92 -2.39 -16.80
C GLU A 423 -8.38 -3.20 -17.98
N VAL A 424 -9.13 -4.19 -18.46
CA VAL A 424 -8.72 -5.07 -19.58
C VAL A 424 -8.64 -4.29 -20.88
N SER A 425 -9.65 -3.46 -21.20
CA SER A 425 -9.57 -2.63 -22.41
C SER A 425 -8.43 -1.63 -22.32
N SER A 426 -8.08 -1.15 -21.13
CA SER A 426 -6.94 -0.24 -20.93
C SER A 426 -5.60 -0.93 -21.21
N VAL A 427 -5.42 -2.19 -20.79
CA VAL A 427 -4.25 -3.00 -21.18
C VAL A 427 -4.20 -3.18 -22.70
N LEU A 428 -5.32 -3.54 -23.33
CA LEU A 428 -5.37 -3.72 -24.79
C LEU A 428 -5.09 -2.42 -25.55
N ASN A 429 -5.62 -1.29 -25.07
CA ASN A 429 -5.34 0.03 -25.63
C ASN A 429 -3.85 0.39 -25.52
N ALA A 430 -3.20 0.04 -24.40
CA ALA A 430 -1.77 0.28 -24.21
C ALA A 430 -0.94 -0.56 -25.19
N LEU A 431 -1.29 -1.84 -25.37
CA LEU A 431 -0.67 -2.70 -26.38
C LEU A 431 -0.89 -2.19 -27.82
N GLU A 432 -1.97 -1.45 -28.06
CA GLU A 432 -2.26 -0.78 -29.33
C GLU A 432 -1.54 0.57 -29.52
N GLY A 433 -0.74 1.00 -28.53
CA GLY A 433 -0.02 2.28 -28.58
C GLY A 433 -0.92 3.49 -28.36
N LYS A 434 -2.12 3.30 -27.78
CA LYS A 434 -3.04 4.39 -27.47
C LYS A 434 -2.67 5.08 -26.16
N PHE A 435 -3.09 6.34 -26.04
CA PHE A 435 -2.95 7.10 -24.79
C PHE A 435 -3.82 6.50 -23.68
N ILE A 436 -3.19 6.19 -22.54
CA ILE A 436 -3.87 5.73 -21.33
C ILE A 436 -4.09 6.93 -20.41
N GLN A 437 -5.35 7.20 -20.07
CA GLN A 437 -5.69 8.37 -19.28
C GLN A 437 -5.01 8.34 -17.91
N PRO A 438 -4.40 9.45 -17.46
CA PRO A 438 -3.83 9.53 -16.14
C PRO A 438 -4.92 9.55 -15.05
N GLY A 439 -4.62 8.99 -13.89
CA GLY A 439 -5.52 8.99 -12.73
C GLY A 439 -4.77 8.98 -11.41
N PRO A 440 -5.35 9.51 -10.32
CA PRO A 440 -4.72 9.42 -9.01
C PRO A 440 -4.68 7.94 -8.56
N GLY A 441 -3.62 7.60 -7.83
CA GLY A 441 -3.58 6.39 -6.99
C GLY A 441 -3.76 6.76 -5.52
N GLY A 442 -4.18 5.80 -4.70
CA GLY A 442 -4.42 6.01 -3.28
C GLY A 442 -5.37 5.00 -2.65
N ASP A 443 -5.83 5.28 -1.44
CA ASP A 443 -6.77 4.42 -0.74
C ASP A 443 -8.21 4.62 -1.27
N PHE A 444 -8.92 3.54 -1.60
CA PHE A 444 -10.28 3.62 -2.15
C PHE A 444 -11.30 4.24 -1.18
N ILE A 445 -11.13 4.07 0.13
CA ILE A 445 -12.01 4.69 1.11
C ILE A 445 -11.66 6.17 1.29
N ARG A 446 -10.37 6.53 1.37
CA ARG A 446 -9.98 7.94 1.54
C ARG A 446 -10.18 8.76 0.26
N THR A 447 -9.85 8.20 -0.90
CA THR A 447 -9.84 8.87 -2.22
C THR A 447 -10.64 8.06 -3.26
N PRO A 448 -11.97 7.96 -3.14
CA PRO A 448 -12.79 7.16 -4.06
C PRO A 448 -12.78 7.66 -5.51
N GLU A 449 -12.27 8.87 -5.77
CA GLU A 449 -12.03 9.46 -7.09
C GLU A 449 -10.95 8.72 -7.91
N ILE A 450 -10.28 7.72 -7.32
CA ILE A 450 -9.47 6.72 -8.03
C ILE A 450 -10.30 5.98 -9.08
N PHE A 451 -11.60 5.80 -8.86
CA PHE A 451 -12.47 5.31 -9.92
C PHE A 451 -12.67 6.37 -11.03
N PRO A 452 -12.77 5.97 -12.32
CA PRO A 452 -12.65 4.60 -12.82
C PRO A 452 -11.21 4.06 -12.76
N THR A 453 -11.06 2.75 -12.59
CA THR A 453 -9.76 2.05 -12.72
C THR A 453 -9.46 1.75 -14.20
N GLY A 454 -8.25 1.25 -14.48
CA GLY A 454 -7.69 1.17 -15.84
C GLY A 454 -6.89 2.40 -16.26
N ARG A 455 -6.43 3.22 -15.30
CA ARG A 455 -5.74 4.49 -15.57
C ARG A 455 -4.25 4.41 -15.31
N ASN A 456 -3.52 5.29 -16.00
CA ASN A 456 -2.09 5.50 -15.80
C ASN A 456 -1.85 6.29 -14.52
N THR A 457 -1.61 5.56 -13.44
CA THR A 457 -1.56 6.13 -12.10
C THR A 457 -0.49 7.20 -11.97
N TYR A 458 -0.84 8.31 -11.33
CA TYR A 458 0.05 9.30 -10.77
C TYR A 458 -0.18 9.41 -9.26
N GLN A 459 0.77 10.00 -8.57
CA GLN A 459 0.72 10.19 -7.12
C GLN A 459 0.07 11.54 -6.81
N LEU A 460 0.89 12.49 -6.40
CA LEU A 460 0.58 13.84 -6.00
C LEU A 460 1.84 14.69 -6.17
N ASP A 461 1.68 16.00 -6.03
CA ASP A 461 2.81 16.94 -6.02
C ASP A 461 3.50 16.94 -4.64
N PRO A 462 4.78 16.50 -4.54
CA PRO A 462 5.48 16.39 -3.26
C PRO A 462 5.71 17.75 -2.59
N THR A 463 5.62 18.87 -3.32
CA THR A 463 5.73 20.22 -2.74
C THR A 463 4.50 20.60 -1.91
N ASN A 464 3.37 19.91 -2.13
CA ASN A 464 2.12 20.11 -1.39
C ASN A 464 2.05 19.37 -0.05
N ILE A 465 3.08 18.62 0.33
CA ILE A 465 3.15 17.91 1.61
C ILE A 465 3.93 18.71 2.67
N PRO A 466 3.48 18.73 3.94
CA PRO A 466 2.19 18.24 4.45
C PRO A 466 1.02 19.15 4.08
N THR A 467 -0.13 18.59 3.69
CA THR A 467 -1.35 19.39 3.42
C THR A 467 -1.86 20.08 4.69
N GLU A 468 -2.67 21.14 4.58
CA GLU A 468 -3.24 21.83 5.76
C GLU A 468 -4.08 20.88 6.63
N ILE A 469 -4.88 20.00 6.00
CA ILE A 469 -5.67 18.99 6.71
C ILE A 469 -4.75 17.97 7.42
N ALA A 470 -3.64 17.58 6.77
CA ALA A 470 -2.66 16.70 7.40
C ALA A 470 -1.93 17.39 8.57
N MET A 471 -1.72 18.71 8.50
CA MET A 471 -1.17 19.49 9.60
C MET A 471 -2.06 19.46 10.85
N GLU A 472 -3.36 19.72 10.68
CA GLU A 472 -4.34 19.67 11.78
C GLU A 472 -4.41 18.27 12.41
N ARG A 473 -4.44 17.23 11.59
CA ARG A 473 -4.49 15.84 12.06
C ARG A 473 -3.20 15.39 12.71
N GLY A 474 -2.05 15.73 12.12
CA GLY A 474 -0.74 15.43 12.69
C GLY A 474 -0.54 16.08 14.05
N GLU A 475 -1.06 17.30 14.24
CA GLU A 475 -1.08 17.96 15.56
C GLU A 475 -1.86 17.14 16.58
N LYS A 476 -3.09 16.73 16.24
CA LYS A 476 -3.92 15.91 17.12
C LYS A 476 -3.26 14.56 17.46
N ILE A 477 -2.67 13.88 16.47
CA ILE A 477 -1.94 12.61 16.65
C ILE A 477 -0.78 12.79 17.64
N ALA A 478 0.02 13.84 17.47
CA ALA A 478 1.16 14.09 18.36
C ALA A 478 0.72 14.39 19.80
N GLU A 479 -0.30 15.23 19.99
CA GLU A 479 -0.78 15.57 21.33
C GLU A 479 -1.44 14.38 22.03
N GLU A 480 -2.27 13.60 21.33
CA GLU A 480 -2.85 12.37 21.90
C GLU A 480 -1.78 11.34 22.29
N TYR A 481 -0.72 11.21 21.49
CA TYR A 481 0.42 10.35 21.83
C TYR A 481 1.11 10.81 23.12
N LEU A 482 1.39 12.12 23.23
CA LEU A 482 2.05 12.69 24.39
C LEU A 482 1.19 12.61 25.65
N GLU A 483 -0.12 12.84 25.54
CA GLU A 483 -1.06 12.71 26.64
C GLU A 483 -1.09 11.27 27.17
N LYS A 484 -1.21 10.27 26.28
CA LYS A 484 -1.18 8.85 26.66
C LYS A 484 0.14 8.46 27.32
N PHE A 485 1.26 8.94 26.78
CA PHE A 485 2.58 8.69 27.35
C PHE A 485 2.71 9.32 28.74
N TYR A 486 2.29 10.57 28.90
CA TYR A 486 2.35 11.29 30.18
C TYR A 486 1.44 10.63 31.24
N LYS A 487 0.22 10.25 30.87
CA LYS A 487 -0.71 9.53 31.76
C LYS A 487 -0.11 8.21 32.26
N LYS A 488 0.65 7.51 31.41
CA LYS A 488 1.25 6.22 31.76
C LYS A 488 2.54 6.35 32.58
N TYR A 489 3.38 7.34 32.30
CA TYR A 489 4.74 7.43 32.86
C TYR A 489 5.01 8.65 33.74
N GLY A 490 4.06 9.59 33.85
CA GLY A 490 4.19 10.82 34.63
C GLY A 490 5.23 11.82 34.09
N ARG A 491 5.69 11.64 32.84
CA ARG A 491 6.70 12.48 32.19
C ARG A 491 6.54 12.47 30.68
N TYR A 492 7.10 13.46 30.00
CA TYR A 492 7.21 13.45 28.53
C TYR A 492 8.32 12.51 28.04
N PRO A 493 8.20 11.93 26.83
CA PRO A 493 9.29 11.19 26.22
C PRO A 493 10.44 12.14 25.87
N LYS A 494 11.68 11.74 26.15
CA LYS A 494 12.86 12.54 25.75
C LYS A 494 13.09 12.49 24.24
N THR A 495 12.91 11.30 23.67
CA THR A 495 13.07 11.01 22.25
C THR A 495 11.98 10.06 21.78
N VAL A 496 11.48 10.28 20.58
CA VAL A 496 10.51 9.42 19.88
C VAL A 496 11.16 8.92 18.58
N SER A 497 11.03 7.63 18.29
CA SER A 497 11.46 7.08 16.99
C SER A 497 10.25 7.00 16.06
N VAL A 498 10.39 7.50 14.83
CA VAL A 498 9.33 7.55 13.82
C VAL A 498 9.85 6.96 12.51
N VAL A 499 9.08 6.05 11.90
CA VAL A 499 9.38 5.53 10.57
C VAL A 499 8.49 6.23 9.54
N LEU A 500 9.09 6.87 8.54
CA LEU A 500 8.38 7.51 7.43
C LEU A 500 8.39 6.62 6.20
N TRP A 501 7.18 6.25 5.77
CA TRP A 501 6.93 5.49 4.56
C TRP A 501 6.33 6.38 3.49
N ALA A 502 6.89 6.33 2.27
CA ALA A 502 6.38 7.12 1.16
C ALA A 502 4.89 6.86 0.88
N PHE A 503 4.48 5.59 0.95
CA PHE A 503 3.12 5.14 0.73
C PHE A 503 2.12 5.75 1.73
N GLU A 504 2.45 5.75 3.03
CA GLU A 504 1.60 6.38 4.06
C GLU A 504 1.52 7.87 3.83
N THR A 505 2.67 8.53 3.62
CA THR A 505 2.76 9.97 3.47
C THR A 505 1.96 10.45 2.26
N MET A 506 1.95 9.67 1.17
CA MET A 506 1.12 9.96 0.01
C MET A 506 -0.38 9.87 0.29
N LYS A 507 -0.81 8.85 1.05
CA LYS A 507 -2.21 8.61 1.37
C LYS A 507 -2.78 9.58 2.38
N THR A 508 -1.95 10.07 3.29
CA THR A 508 -2.35 10.95 4.38
C THR A 508 -2.13 12.41 4.04
N GLY A 509 -1.39 12.70 2.97
CA GLY A 509 -0.92 14.05 2.67
C GLY A 509 0.12 14.53 3.68
N GLY A 510 0.79 13.61 4.40
CA GLY A 510 1.85 13.90 5.37
C GLY A 510 1.43 14.05 6.83
N GLU A 511 0.41 13.31 7.30
CA GLU A 511 -0.05 13.35 8.70
C GLU A 511 1.09 13.02 9.68
N THR A 512 1.90 11.99 9.38
CA THR A 512 3.04 11.60 10.22
C THR A 512 4.16 12.65 10.21
N VAL A 513 4.42 13.29 9.06
CA VAL A 513 5.38 14.39 8.94
C VAL A 513 4.93 15.60 9.76
N ALA A 514 3.64 15.94 9.70
CA ALA A 514 3.03 16.98 10.52
C ALA A 514 3.13 16.69 12.03
N ALA A 515 2.93 15.43 12.44
CA ALA A 515 3.12 15.02 13.82
C ALA A 515 4.56 15.25 14.30
N ILE A 516 5.57 14.98 13.46
CA ILE A 516 6.98 15.30 13.79
C ILE A 516 7.15 16.79 14.03
N PHE A 517 6.68 17.65 13.12
CA PHE A 517 6.77 19.10 13.30
C PHE A 517 6.10 19.57 14.61
N ARG A 518 4.95 18.98 14.95
CA ARG A 518 4.27 19.27 16.21
C ARG A 518 5.08 18.83 17.43
N LEU A 519 5.69 17.63 17.42
CA LEU A 519 6.56 17.15 18.50
C LEU A 519 7.73 18.11 18.76
N LEU A 520 8.37 18.58 17.68
CA LEU A 520 9.46 19.56 17.70
C LEU A 520 9.00 20.97 18.15
N GLY A 521 7.71 21.27 18.01
CA GLY A 521 7.13 22.58 18.29
C GLY A 521 7.42 23.61 17.19
N VAL A 522 7.39 23.18 15.93
CA VAL A 522 7.51 24.07 14.76
C VAL A 522 6.31 23.89 13.85
N LYS A 523 6.03 24.91 13.03
CA LYS A 523 5.00 24.89 12.00
C LYS A 523 5.63 25.20 10.64
N PRO A 524 5.49 24.31 9.64
CA PRO A 524 5.83 24.66 8.27
C PRO A 524 4.83 25.69 7.73
N VAL A 525 5.33 26.77 7.14
CA VAL A 525 4.53 27.85 6.56
C VAL A 525 4.93 28.10 5.11
N TRP A 526 3.94 28.43 4.29
CA TRP A 526 4.15 28.70 2.88
C TRP A 526 4.83 30.05 2.67
N LYS A 527 6.02 30.03 2.07
CA LYS A 527 6.70 31.24 1.57
C LYS A 527 6.32 31.52 0.11
N SER A 528 6.05 30.45 -0.65
CA SER A 528 5.49 30.47 -2.00
C SER A 528 4.68 29.17 -2.21
N ILE A 529 4.08 28.99 -3.38
CA ILE A 529 3.35 27.74 -3.71
C ILE A 529 4.22 26.47 -3.72
N TYR A 530 5.57 26.60 -3.73
CA TYR A 530 6.50 25.46 -3.76
C TYR A 530 7.47 25.43 -2.58
N ILE A 531 7.63 26.53 -1.85
CA ILE A 531 8.66 26.68 -0.81
C ILE A 531 8.01 26.83 0.55
N ARG A 532 8.44 25.98 1.48
CA ARG A 532 8.08 26.07 2.88
C ARG A 532 9.22 26.65 3.70
N ASP A 533 8.87 27.52 4.63
CA ASP A 533 9.73 27.90 5.74
C ASP A 533 9.19 27.33 7.05
N LEU A 534 9.90 27.53 8.16
CA LEU A 534 9.54 27.02 9.47
C LEU A 534 9.35 28.16 10.45
N GLU A 535 8.17 28.22 11.06
CA GLU A 535 7.89 29.07 12.21
C GLU A 535 8.05 28.26 13.51
N VAL A 536 8.71 28.86 14.49
CA VAL A 536 8.90 28.24 15.80
C VAL A 536 7.70 28.60 16.67
N ILE A 537 7.03 27.59 17.21
CA ILE A 537 5.96 27.81 18.20
C ILE A 537 6.67 28.16 19.53
N PRO A 538 6.42 29.34 20.13
CA PRO A 538 7.02 29.70 21.41
C PRO A 538 6.70 28.68 22.50
N ILE A 539 7.65 28.41 23.40
CA ILE A 539 7.47 27.40 24.46
C ILE A 539 6.26 27.68 25.36
N SER A 540 5.94 28.96 25.58
CA SER A 540 4.76 29.42 26.33
C SER A 540 3.43 29.12 25.64
N LYS A 541 3.43 28.94 24.31
CA LYS A 541 2.26 28.46 23.56
C LYS A 541 2.25 26.94 23.44
N LEU A 542 3.42 26.31 23.41
CA LEU A 542 3.55 24.86 23.34
C LEU A 542 3.10 24.19 24.64
N ASN A 543 3.32 24.83 25.80
CA ASN A 543 2.93 24.36 27.14
C ASN A 543 3.49 22.97 27.51
N ARG A 544 4.60 22.58 26.89
CA ARG A 544 5.37 21.36 27.16
C ARG A 544 6.78 21.51 26.59
N PRO A 545 7.73 20.64 26.99
CA PRO A 545 9.03 20.56 26.33
C PRO A 545 8.91 20.21 24.84
N ARG A 546 9.91 20.64 24.06
CA ARG A 546 10.14 20.14 22.70
C ARG A 546 10.71 18.73 22.77
N ILE A 547 10.13 17.84 21.99
CA ILE A 547 10.44 16.41 22.01
C ILE A 547 11.43 16.10 20.90
N ASP A 548 12.52 15.40 21.20
CA ASP A 548 13.46 14.95 20.16
C ASP A 548 12.86 13.80 19.36
N VAL A 549 13.23 13.73 18.08
CA VAL A 549 12.69 12.74 17.15
C VAL A 549 13.82 12.15 16.32
N VAL A 550 13.91 10.82 16.29
CA VAL A 550 14.76 10.10 15.35
C VAL A 550 13.87 9.56 14.23
N VAL A 551 14.21 9.88 13.00
CA VAL A 551 13.43 9.57 11.81
C VAL A 551 14.14 8.51 10.98
N THR A 552 13.46 7.41 10.72
CA THR A 552 13.91 6.38 9.76
C THR A 552 13.07 6.47 8.50
N ILE A 553 13.68 6.72 7.34
CA ILE A 553 13.01 6.80 6.04
C ILE A 553 13.29 5.55 5.20
N CYS A 554 12.32 5.13 4.38
CA CYS A 554 12.59 4.14 3.32
C CYS A 554 13.19 4.82 2.07
N GLY A 555 13.82 4.04 1.18
CA GLY A 555 14.45 4.60 -0.02
C GLY A 555 13.44 5.28 -0.96
N ILE A 556 12.22 4.75 -1.03
CA ILE A 556 11.13 5.37 -1.81
C ILE A 556 10.82 6.78 -1.28
N PHE A 557 10.90 6.98 0.05
CA PHE A 557 10.66 8.28 0.68
C PHE A 557 11.76 9.26 0.31
N ARG A 558 13.03 8.85 0.39
CA ARG A 558 14.17 9.66 -0.06
C ARG A 558 13.99 10.11 -1.51
N ASP A 559 13.66 9.18 -2.40
CA ASP A 559 13.57 9.43 -3.85
C ASP A 559 12.36 10.29 -4.24
N THR A 560 11.32 10.33 -3.41
CA THR A 560 10.08 11.04 -3.73
C THR A 560 9.93 12.36 -2.97
N PHE A 561 10.44 12.43 -1.74
CA PHE A 561 10.20 13.52 -0.80
C PHE A 561 11.48 14.17 -0.30
N TYR A 562 12.46 14.38 -1.19
CA TYR A 562 13.72 15.05 -0.87
C TYR A 562 13.49 16.43 -0.20
N ASN A 563 12.49 17.18 -0.68
CA ASN A 563 12.09 18.47 -0.14
C ASN A 563 11.61 18.38 1.31
N ILE A 564 11.01 17.25 1.71
CA ILE A 564 10.57 17.01 3.09
C ILE A 564 11.76 16.61 3.96
N VAL A 565 12.70 15.82 3.44
CA VAL A 565 13.96 15.49 4.14
C VAL A 565 14.73 16.77 4.49
N GLU A 566 14.91 17.68 3.51
CA GLU A 566 15.54 18.98 3.74
C GLU A 566 14.78 19.84 4.76
N LEU A 567 13.45 19.87 4.68
CA LEU A 567 12.62 20.63 5.60
C LEU A 567 12.69 20.10 7.04
N LEU A 568 12.74 18.77 7.22
CA LEU A 568 12.92 18.14 8.52
C LEU A 568 14.31 18.42 9.08
N ASP A 569 15.39 18.29 8.30
CA ASP A 569 16.76 18.61 8.75
C ASP A 569 16.86 20.07 9.19
N LYS A 570 16.28 21.00 8.40
CA LYS A 570 16.17 22.42 8.76
C LYS A 570 15.43 22.60 10.09
N ALA A 571 14.38 21.84 10.35
CA ALA A 571 13.63 21.90 11.61
C ALA A 571 14.47 21.44 12.80
N PHE A 572 15.17 20.31 12.69
CA PHE A 572 16.04 19.82 13.75
C PHE A 572 17.14 20.82 14.10
N ARG A 573 17.85 21.35 13.10
CA ARG A 573 18.89 22.37 13.29
C ARG A 573 18.34 23.67 13.90
N LYS A 574 17.19 24.13 13.41
CA LYS A 574 16.54 25.35 13.92
C LYS A 574 16.14 25.19 15.39
N VAL A 575 15.57 24.05 15.76
CA VAL A 575 15.13 23.81 17.14
C VAL A 575 16.30 23.58 18.09
N ALA A 576 17.35 22.87 17.65
CA ALA A 576 18.55 22.62 18.45
C ALA A 576 19.29 23.92 18.80
N SER A 577 19.23 24.94 17.93
CA SER A 577 19.91 26.23 18.10
C SER A 577 19.10 27.28 18.87
N LEU A 578 17.87 26.98 19.30
CA LEU A 578 17.07 27.92 20.08
C LEU A 578 17.70 28.23 21.43
N ASP A 579 17.59 29.49 21.84
CA ASP A 579 17.99 29.92 23.19
C ASP A 579 16.93 29.54 24.22
N GLU A 580 16.81 28.24 24.48
CA GLU A 580 15.91 27.64 25.45
C GLU A 580 16.69 26.77 26.45
N PRO A 581 16.21 26.62 27.70
CA PRO A 581 16.78 25.68 28.67
C PRO A 581 16.71 24.23 28.17
N PRO A 582 17.75 23.38 28.38
CA PRO A 582 17.74 21.97 27.97
C PRO A 582 16.58 21.15 28.54
N GLU A 583 16.05 21.52 29.71
CA GLU A 583 14.91 20.85 30.35
C GLU A 583 13.59 21.06 29.59
N LEU A 584 13.52 22.10 28.76
CA LEU A 584 12.37 22.42 27.92
C LEU A 584 12.61 22.12 26.44
N ASN A 585 13.82 21.74 26.06
CA ASN A 585 14.20 21.43 24.68
C ASN A 585 15.09 20.19 24.65
N TYR A 586 14.46 19.01 24.51
CA TYR A 586 15.16 17.74 24.57
C TYR A 586 16.08 17.51 23.37
N ILE A 587 15.81 18.14 22.23
CA ILE A 587 16.71 18.09 21.06
C ILE A 587 18.02 18.78 21.41
N LYS A 588 17.96 20.00 21.93
CA LYS A 588 19.14 20.74 22.39
C LYS A 588 19.89 19.97 23.47
N ALA A 589 19.18 19.41 24.45
CA ALA A 589 19.80 18.61 25.51
C ALA A 589 20.59 17.41 24.95
N ASN A 590 19.96 16.63 24.05
CA ASN A 590 20.58 15.45 23.44
C ASN A 590 21.75 15.84 22.51
N VAL A 591 21.62 16.92 21.74
CA VAL A 591 22.70 17.44 20.88
C VAL A 591 23.88 17.90 21.73
N MET A 592 23.65 18.63 22.82
CA MET A 592 24.72 19.06 23.74
C MET A 592 25.46 17.86 24.34
N GLU A 593 24.74 16.80 24.70
CA GLU A 593 25.35 15.56 25.21
C GLU A 593 26.16 14.84 24.13
N ALA A 594 25.57 14.58 22.96
CA ALA A 594 26.22 13.87 21.86
C ALA A 594 27.39 14.66 21.23
N SER A 595 27.34 15.99 21.24
CA SER A 595 28.40 16.84 20.68
C SER A 595 29.76 16.66 21.37
N LYS A 596 29.77 16.17 22.62
CA LYS A 596 31.00 15.84 23.36
C LYS A 596 31.81 14.73 22.69
N GLU A 597 31.15 13.85 21.96
CA GLU A 597 31.76 12.70 21.29
C GLU A 597 31.77 12.88 19.76
N TYR A 598 30.67 13.38 19.18
CA TYR A 598 30.42 13.37 17.73
C TYR A 598 30.48 14.76 17.07
N GLY A 599 30.73 15.84 17.80
CA GLY A 599 30.83 17.19 17.22
C GLY A 599 29.57 17.60 16.43
N GLU A 600 29.74 18.03 15.17
CA GLU A 600 28.63 18.45 14.30
C GLU A 600 27.66 17.32 13.93
N GLU A 601 28.13 16.08 13.91
CA GLU A 601 27.31 14.90 13.58
C GLU A 601 26.23 14.63 14.64
N SER A 602 26.35 15.25 15.83
CA SER A 602 25.35 15.21 16.89
C SER A 602 23.97 15.75 16.49
N LEU A 603 23.89 16.53 15.40
CA LEU A 603 22.64 17.07 14.85
C LEU A 603 21.87 16.09 13.96
N PHE A 604 22.47 14.96 13.55
CA PHE A 604 21.82 14.03 12.63
C PHE A 604 20.65 13.32 13.31
N ARG A 605 19.48 13.36 12.65
CA ARG A 605 18.22 12.75 13.12
C ARG A 605 17.47 11.97 12.06
N ILE A 606 17.89 12.04 10.79
CA ILE A 606 17.21 11.40 9.67
C ILE A 606 18.14 10.33 9.09
N PHE A 607 17.69 9.08 9.08
CA PHE A 607 18.46 7.92 8.64
C PHE A 607 17.65 7.11 7.63
N GLY A 608 18.31 6.50 6.66
CA GLY A 608 17.66 5.67 5.64
C GLY A 608 18.66 4.82 4.89
N PRO A 609 18.20 4.00 3.93
CA PRO A 609 19.10 3.23 3.09
C PRO A 609 19.95 4.16 2.19
N PRO A 610 21.16 3.72 1.79
CA PRO A 610 22.01 4.47 0.87
C PRO A 610 21.38 4.55 -0.54
N GLU A 611 21.93 5.43 -1.39
CA GLU A 611 21.51 5.65 -2.78
C GLU A 611 21.28 4.32 -3.54
N GLY A 612 20.23 4.25 -4.36
CA GLY A 612 19.88 3.02 -5.09
C GLY A 612 19.21 1.89 -4.29
N GLN A 613 19.12 1.97 -2.95
CA GLN A 613 18.48 0.95 -2.10
C GLN A 613 17.17 1.42 -1.48
N TYR A 614 16.26 0.46 -1.19
CA TYR A 614 14.86 0.76 -0.88
C TYR A 614 14.34 0.25 0.46
N ALA A 615 14.88 -0.87 0.97
CA ALA A 615 14.39 -1.54 2.18
C ALA A 615 15.54 -1.94 3.11
N THR A 616 15.20 -2.34 4.33
CA THR A 616 16.15 -3.00 5.24
C THR A 616 16.31 -4.47 4.87
N SER A 617 17.46 -5.08 5.16
CA SER A 617 17.68 -6.52 4.93
C SER A 617 16.88 -7.44 5.87
N LEU A 618 16.18 -6.90 6.87
CA LEU A 618 15.48 -7.71 7.90
C LEU A 618 14.42 -8.65 7.32
N THR A 619 13.63 -8.21 6.34
CA THR A 619 12.60 -9.07 5.73
C THR A 619 13.24 -10.28 5.07
N SER A 620 14.29 -10.07 4.27
CA SER A 620 15.03 -11.15 3.61
C SER A 620 15.77 -12.06 4.59
N LEU A 621 16.11 -11.59 5.80
CA LEU A 621 16.70 -12.43 6.86
C LEU A 621 15.66 -13.29 7.59
N ILE A 622 14.39 -12.88 7.59
CA ILE A 622 13.28 -13.62 8.21
C ILE A 622 12.70 -14.65 7.24
N GLU A 623 12.59 -14.28 5.96
CA GLU A 623 12.28 -15.18 4.83
C GLU A 623 13.33 -16.28 4.69
#